data_AF-A0AA88EBH1-F1
#
_entry.id   AF-A0AA88EBH1-F1
#
_cell.length_a   1.000
_cell.length_b   1.000
_cell.length_c   1.000
_cell.angle_alpha   90.00
_cell.angle_beta   90.00
_cell.angle_gamma   90.00
#
_symmetry.space_group_name_H-M   'P 1'
#
loop_
_entity.id
_entity.type
_entity.pdbx_description
1 polymer ?
#
loop_
_entity_poly.entity_id
_entity_poly.type
_entity_poly.pdbx_seq_one_letter_code
_entity_poly.pdbx_strand_id
1 'polypeptide(L)'
;MYKVHEQSKYPNYLALVVTHVAGQNDITRVELSRGDCKEWVPMRRAYGAVWDTANLPEGSITLRFEATSSVGNSYWVQSTNALPDNWEAGAAYDSKIQLTD
;
A
#
# COMPACT_ATOMS: atom_id res chain seq x y z
N MET A 1 -4.53 0.60 -8.09
CA MET A 1 -3.76 1.86 -7.98
C MET A 1 -3.78 2.31 -6.52
N TYR A 2 -2.79 3.07 -6.07
CA TYR A 2 -2.87 3.70 -4.74
C TYR A 2 -2.51 5.18 -4.83
N LYS A 3 -3.21 6.01 -4.06
CA LYS A 3 -2.96 7.46 -3.98
C LYS A 3 -2.34 7.77 -2.62
N VAL A 4 -1.27 8.55 -2.60
CA VAL A 4 -0.78 9.12 -1.34
C VAL A 4 -1.82 10.12 -0.85
N HIS A 5 -2.33 9.88 0.36
CA HIS A 5 -3.35 10.72 0.96
C HIS A 5 -2.80 12.14 1.20
N GLU A 6 -3.64 13.15 1.06
CA GLU A 6 -3.25 14.57 1.15
C GLU A 6 -2.75 14.96 2.54
N GLN A 7 -3.12 14.20 3.57
CA GLN A 7 -2.63 14.39 4.94
C GLN A 7 -1.29 13.72 5.22
N SER A 8 -0.68 13.06 4.22
CA SER A 8 0.66 12.51 4.37
C SER A 8 1.66 13.65 4.58
N LYS A 9 2.63 13.43 5.47
CA LYS A 9 3.67 14.40 5.80
C LYS A 9 5.02 13.74 5.59
N TYR A 10 5.60 13.99 4.42
CA TYR A 10 6.95 13.54 4.13
C TYR A 10 7.96 14.12 5.14
N PRO A 11 8.95 13.35 5.63
CA PRO A 11 9.10 11.90 5.48
C PRO A 11 8.45 11.09 6.61
N ASN A 12 7.81 11.73 7.60
CA ASN A 12 7.48 11.09 8.88
C ASN A 12 6.15 10.32 8.94
N TYR A 13 5.20 10.65 8.05
CA TYR A 13 3.87 10.07 8.06
C TYR A 13 3.36 9.83 6.65
N LEU A 14 3.00 8.59 6.33
CA LEU A 14 2.47 8.18 5.04
C LEU A 14 1.10 7.58 5.26
N ALA A 15 0.12 8.13 4.55
CA ALA A 15 -1.18 7.55 4.42
C ALA A 15 -1.44 7.24 2.94
N LEU A 16 -1.96 6.06 2.67
CA LEU A 16 -2.24 5.55 1.33
C LEU A 16 -3.72 5.24 1.21
N VAL A 17 -4.32 5.69 0.12
CA VAL A 17 -5.65 5.30 -0.29
C VAL A 17 -5.51 4.21 -1.33
N VAL A 18 -5.84 2.99 -0.97
CA VAL A 18 -5.83 1.86 -1.91
C VAL A 18 -7.16 1.88 -2.63
N THR A 19 -7.12 2.09 -3.95
CA THR A 19 -8.33 2.10 -4.79
C THR A 19 -8.37 0.81 -5.58
N HIS A 20 -9.46 0.07 -5.39
CA HIS A 20 -9.68 -1.25 -5.98
C HIS A 20 -9.62 -1.19 -7.50
N VAL A 21 -8.89 -2.13 -8.08
CA VAL A 21 -9.05 -2.51 -9.48
C VAL A 21 -9.78 -3.86 -9.43
N ALA A 22 -10.95 -3.94 -10.05
CA ALA A 22 -11.74 -5.16 -10.27
C ALA A 22 -12.67 -5.71 -9.16
N GLY A 23 -13.12 -4.91 -8.18
CA GLY A 23 -14.41 -5.11 -7.47
C GLY A 23 -14.72 -6.45 -6.76
N GLN A 24 -13.79 -7.40 -6.68
CA GLN A 24 -14.05 -8.78 -6.26
C GLN A 24 -13.31 -9.21 -4.99
N ASN A 25 -12.30 -8.46 -4.56
CA ASN A 25 -11.42 -8.85 -3.46
C ASN A 25 -11.35 -7.72 -2.43
N ASP A 26 -11.52 -8.04 -1.14
CA ASP A 26 -11.36 -7.10 -0.02
C ASP A 26 -9.90 -7.04 0.43
N ILE A 27 -9.36 -5.83 0.62
CA ILE A 27 -8.02 -5.67 1.19
C ILE A 27 -8.13 -5.68 2.72
N THR A 28 -7.59 -6.72 3.34
CA THR A 28 -7.67 -6.95 4.78
C THR A 28 -6.40 -6.51 5.51
N ARG A 29 -5.25 -6.48 4.82
CA ARG A 29 -3.97 -5.98 5.34
C ARG A 29 -3.16 -5.30 4.27
N VAL A 30 -2.38 -4.31 4.70
CA VAL A 30 -1.36 -3.64 3.88
C VAL A 30 -0.07 -3.62 4.66
N GLU A 31 1.01 -3.97 3.99
CA GLU A 31 2.35 -3.93 4.58
C GLU A 31 3.33 -3.25 3.63
N LEU A 32 4.36 -2.67 4.21
CA LEU A 32 5.43 -2.00 3.48
C LEU A 32 6.77 -2.65 3.77
N SER A 33 7.65 -2.68 2.78
CA SER A 33 9.06 -3.02 2.95
C SER A 33 9.93 -1.94 2.34
N ARG A 34 11.17 -1.86 2.81
CA ARG A 34 12.17 -0.89 2.35
C ARG A 34 13.08 -1.54 1.32
N GLY A 35 13.18 -0.99 0.10
CA GLY A 35 14.11 -1.48 -0.92
C GLY A 35 14.15 -3.02 -1.03
N ASP A 36 15.34 -3.61 -0.90
CA ASP A 36 15.56 -5.06 -0.86
C ASP A 36 15.52 -5.68 0.56
N CYS A 37 15.12 -4.92 1.58
CA CYS A 37 14.96 -5.45 2.92
C CYS A 37 13.82 -6.48 2.95
N LYS A 38 14.07 -7.61 3.60
CA LYS A 38 13.11 -8.73 3.74
C LYS A 38 12.10 -8.54 4.87
N GLU A 39 12.10 -7.39 5.54
CA GLU A 39 11.19 -7.08 6.63
C GLU A 39 9.97 -6.32 6.12
N TRP A 40 8.79 -6.84 6.44
CA TRP A 40 7.51 -6.24 6.12
C TRP A 40 6.91 -5.65 7.39
N VAL A 41 6.59 -4.36 7.34
CA VAL A 41 5.98 -3.63 8.43
C VAL A 41 4.50 -3.44 8.13
N PRO A 42 3.59 -3.89 9.02
CA PRO A 42 2.17 -3.69 8.81
C PRO A 42 1.79 -2.23 8.93
N MET A 43 0.96 -1.77 8.00
CA MET A 43 0.28 -0.48 8.08
C MET A 43 -1.00 -0.61 8.88
N ARG A 44 -1.39 0.47 9.55
CA ARG A 44 -2.64 0.54 10.29
C ARG A 44 -3.77 0.98 9.38
N ARG A 45 -4.92 0.32 9.47
CA ARG A 45 -6.15 0.80 8.79
C ARG A 45 -6.69 2.00 9.56
N ALA A 46 -6.52 3.20 8.99
CA ALA A 46 -6.98 4.43 9.63
C ALA A 46 -8.50 4.56 9.55
N TYR A 47 -9.05 4.52 8.33
CA TYR A 47 -10.50 4.55 8.07
C TYR A 47 -10.78 4.14 6.62
N GLY A 48 -11.93 3.51 6.36
CA GLY A 48 -12.31 3.11 5.00
C GLY A 48 -11.22 2.30 4.28
N ALA A 49 -10.72 2.81 3.16
CA ALA A 49 -9.61 2.24 2.37
C ALA A 49 -8.27 2.96 2.59
N VAL A 50 -8.16 3.72 3.69
CA VAL A 50 -6.96 4.48 4.06
C VAL A 50 -6.11 3.68 5.04
N TRP A 51 -4.84 3.50 4.69
CA TRP A 51 -3.83 2.80 5.46
C TRP A 51 -2.70 3.76 5.80
N ASP A 52 -2.32 3.86 7.07
CA ASP A 52 -1.31 4.78 7.53
C ASP A 52 -0.16 4.10 8.28
N THR A 53 0.98 4.79 8.26
CA THR A 53 2.14 4.46 9.09
C THR A 53 2.89 5.73 9.48
N ALA A 54 3.54 5.66 10.63
CA ALA A 54 4.40 6.72 11.15
C ALA A 54 5.82 6.17 11.33
N ASN A 55 6.80 7.07 11.39
CA ASN A 55 8.22 6.73 11.48
C ASN A 55 8.69 5.91 10.26
N LEU A 56 8.45 6.45 9.07
CA LEU A 56 8.90 5.78 7.86
C LEU A 56 10.42 5.71 7.82
N PRO A 57 10.99 4.56 7.48
CA PRO A 57 12.38 4.47 7.13
C PRO A 57 12.66 5.27 5.84
N GLU A 58 13.81 5.94 5.76
CA GLU A 58 14.30 6.54 4.51
C GLU A 58 14.57 5.44 3.48
N GLY A 59 14.14 5.59 2.23
CA GLY A 59 14.29 4.59 1.18
C GLY A 59 13.06 4.43 0.29
N SER A 60 13.24 3.85 -0.89
CA SER A 60 12.14 3.39 -1.71
C SER A 60 11.26 2.39 -0.96
N ILE A 61 9.94 2.54 -1.10
CA ILE A 61 8.96 1.75 -0.34
C ILE A 61 8.27 0.79 -1.30
N THR A 62 8.39 -0.51 -1.04
CA THR A 62 7.59 -1.53 -1.71
C THR A 62 6.38 -1.85 -0.85
N LEU A 63 5.22 -2.06 -1.48
CA LEU A 63 3.97 -2.35 -0.78
C LEU A 63 3.48 -3.74 -1.14
N ARG A 64 2.87 -4.44 -0.18
CA ARG A 64 2.08 -5.65 -0.43
C ARG A 64 0.73 -5.57 0.26
N PHE A 65 -0.22 -6.28 -0.30
CA PHE A 65 -1.64 -6.22 0.07
C PHE A 65 -2.14 -7.65 0.25
N GLU A 66 -2.78 -7.92 1.37
CA GLU A 66 -3.53 -9.16 1.55
C GLU A 66 -4.94 -8.92 1.01
N ALA A 67 -5.25 -9.64 -0.06
CA ALA A 67 -6.54 -9.63 -0.71
C ALA A 67 -7.29 -10.91 -0.34
N THR A 68 -8.54 -10.79 0.06
CA THR A 68 -9.44 -11.92 0.29
C THR A 68 -10.43 -11.99 -0.86
N SER A 69 -10.48 -13.12 -1.56
CA SER A 69 -11.44 -13.34 -2.64
C SER A 69 -12.85 -13.56 -2.13
N SER A 70 -13.83 -13.44 -3.02
CA SER A 70 -15.25 -13.66 -2.72
C SER A 70 -15.54 -15.06 -2.16
N VAL A 71 -14.69 -16.05 -2.44
CA VAL A 71 -14.77 -17.42 -1.91
C VAL A 71 -14.04 -17.60 -0.57
N GLY A 72 -13.47 -16.54 0.00
CA GLY A 72 -12.85 -16.51 1.33
C GLY A 72 -11.35 -16.85 1.34
N ASN A 73 -10.72 -17.05 0.18
CA ASN A 73 -9.28 -17.33 0.11
C ASN A 73 -8.48 -16.04 0.22
N SER A 74 -7.51 -15.99 1.13
CA SER A 74 -6.62 -14.83 1.28
C SER A 74 -5.28 -15.09 0.59
N TYR A 75 -4.80 -14.09 -0.16
CA TYR A 75 -3.53 -14.15 -0.88
C TYR A 75 -2.83 -12.80 -0.86
N TRP A 76 -1.50 -12.84 -0.92
CA TRP A 76 -0.68 -11.63 -0.94
C TRP A 76 -0.39 -11.20 -2.36
N VAL A 77 -0.57 -9.91 -2.63
CA VAL A 77 -0.18 -9.28 -3.89
C VAL A 77 0.81 -8.16 -3.60
N GLN A 78 1.98 -8.24 -4.24
CA GLN A 78 3.03 -7.23 -4.12
C GLN A 78 2.90 -6.21 -5.25
N SER A 79 3.06 -4.93 -4.92
CA SER A 79 3.22 -3.85 -5.89
C SER A 79 4.52 -4.03 -6.65
N THR A 80 4.45 -4.02 -7.98
CA THR A 80 5.66 -4.07 -8.84
C THR A 80 6.34 -2.72 -8.93
N ASN A 81 5.59 -1.64 -8.72
CA ASN A 81 6.14 -0.29 -8.59
C ASN A 81 6.34 0.06 -7.12
N ALA A 82 7.58 0.36 -6.75
CA ALA A 82 7.92 0.95 -5.46
C ALA A 82 7.55 2.44 -5.46
N LEU A 83 7.10 2.94 -4.31
CA LEU A 83 6.98 4.36 -4.04
C LEU A 83 8.39 4.97 -4.04
N PRO A 84 8.65 6.03 -4.82
CA PRO A 84 9.96 6.66 -4.83
C PRO A 84 10.22 7.40 -3.51
N ASP A 85 11.49 7.64 -3.21
CA ASP A 85 11.95 8.27 -1.97
C ASP A 85 11.53 9.73 -1.77
N ASN A 86 10.93 10.34 -2.80
CA ASN A 86 10.46 11.72 -2.83
C ASN A 86 8.95 11.78 -3.12
N TRP A 87 8.20 10.84 -2.55
CA TRP A 87 6.76 10.78 -2.74
C TRP A 87 6.05 12.04 -2.25
N GLU A 88 4.99 12.43 -2.96
CA GLU A 88 4.26 13.66 -2.68
C GLU A 88 2.85 13.39 -2.17
N ALA A 89 2.42 14.15 -1.17
CA ALA A 89 1.06 14.09 -0.67
C ALA A 89 0.07 14.48 -1.78
N GLY A 90 -0.97 13.68 -1.97
CA GLY A 90 -1.97 13.89 -3.03
C GLY A 90 -1.59 13.28 -4.38
N ALA A 91 -0.35 12.82 -4.58
CA ALA A 91 0.04 12.18 -5.83
C ALA A 91 -0.53 10.76 -5.95
N ALA A 92 -0.95 10.39 -7.16
CA ALA A 92 -1.42 9.05 -7.48
C ALA A 92 -0.29 8.24 -8.12
N TYR A 93 -0.08 7.03 -7.63
CA TYR A 93 0.93 6.11 -8.14
C TYR A 93 0.26 4.85 -8.67
N ASP A 94 0.67 4.44 -9.88
CA ASP A 94 0.22 3.18 -10.42
C ASP A 94 0.98 2.05 -9.74
N SER A 95 0.24 1.25 -8.98
CA SER A 95 0.77 0.10 -8.26
C SER A 95 1.09 -1.08 -9.20
N LYS A 96 0.56 -1.07 -10.43
CA LYS A 96 0.60 -2.18 -11.40
C LYS A 96 0.32 -3.55 -10.75
N ILE A 97 -0.55 -3.53 -9.74
CA ILE A 97 -1.02 -4.72 -9.05
C ILE A 97 -2.06 -5.34 -9.98
N GLN A 98 -1.74 -6.51 -10.52
CA GLN A 98 -2.73 -7.36 -11.18
C GLN A 98 -3.27 -8.34 -10.15
N LEU A 99 -4.53 -8.13 -9.75
CA LEU A 99 -5.32 -9.12 -9.03
C LEU A 99 -5.86 -10.10 -10.08
N THR A 100 -5.02 -11.03 -10.54
CA THR A 100 -5.49 -12.15 -11.35
C THR A 100 -5.96 -13.24 -10.39
N ASP A 101 -7.26 -13.54 -10.45
CA ASP A 101 -7.88 -14.72 -9.83
C ASP A 101 -7.29 -16.03 -10.41
#